data_AF-A0A0F4GNT8-F1
#
_entry.id   AF-A0A0F4GNT8-F1
#
_cell.length_a   1.000
_cell.length_b   1.000
_cell.length_c   1.000
_cell.angle_alpha   90.00
_cell.angle_beta   90.00
_cell.angle_gamma   90.00
#
_symmetry.space_group_name_H-M   'P 1'
#
loop_
_entity.id
_entity.type
_entity.pdbx_description
1 polymer ?
#
loop_
_entity_poly.entity_id
_entity_poly.type
_entity_poly.pdbx_seq_one_letter_code
_entity_poly.pdbx_strand_id
1 'polypeptide(L)'
;MVVLSDTAIVRFGVADTVADLEKNTHGDGKEPGGIEIEANAGDVFVLPAGLAHKAFDTLPSESFRLLTPGEAKGIAAEDVGKALNEIQLSGRAYPQGSKWDFEQAAEDHGQFEKSWNVPRRARDPVLGDAVEGLCGQWNDASVFKGRL
;
A
#
# COMPACT_ATOMS: atom_id res chain seq x y z
N MET A 1 0.38 1.02 -7.52
CA MET A 1 0.91 2.21 -6.86
C MET A 1 1.86 2.91 -7.82
N VAL A 2 1.79 4.24 -7.92
CA VAL A 2 2.65 5.05 -8.79
C VAL A 2 3.32 6.13 -7.95
N VAL A 3 4.61 6.35 -8.18
CA VAL A 3 5.38 7.42 -7.54
C VAL A 3 5.32 8.66 -8.42
N LEU A 4 4.55 9.67 -8.02
CA LEU A 4 4.31 10.85 -8.87
C LEU A 4 5.42 11.90 -8.77
N SER A 5 6.05 12.01 -7.61
CA SER A 5 7.12 12.94 -7.35
C SER A 5 8.11 12.32 -6.37
N ASP A 6 9.32 12.88 -6.34
CA ASP A 6 10.28 12.72 -5.24
C ASP A 6 10.75 11.27 -5.03
N THR A 7 11.53 11.01 -3.99
CA THR A 7 12.00 9.65 -3.64
C THR A 7 11.48 9.17 -2.29
N ALA A 8 11.37 7.86 -2.11
CA ALA A 8 10.94 7.22 -0.87
C ALA A 8 11.50 5.79 -0.79
N ILE A 9 11.70 5.28 0.42
CA ILE A 9 11.91 3.84 0.60
C ILE A 9 10.54 3.18 0.75
N VAL A 10 10.28 2.16 -0.06
CA VAL A 10 9.06 1.35 0.03
C VAL A 10 9.43 -0.06 0.45
N ARG A 11 8.91 -0.49 1.59
CA ARG A 11 9.02 -1.86 2.09
C ARG A 11 7.78 -2.65 1.69
N PHE A 12 7.98 -3.83 1.13
CA PHE A 12 6.92 -4.76 0.71
C PHE A 12 7.02 -6.10 1.43
N GLY A 13 5.88 -6.71 1.70
CA GLY A 13 5.76 -8.10 2.13
C GLY A 13 5.94 -8.35 3.63
N VAL A 14 5.97 -7.30 4.45
CA VAL A 14 6.09 -7.42 5.91
C VAL A 14 5.16 -6.44 6.61
N ALA A 15 4.40 -6.96 7.57
CA ALA A 15 3.51 -6.18 8.41
C ALA A 15 4.21 -5.64 9.66
N ASP A 16 3.65 -4.58 10.23
CA ASP A 16 4.08 -4.04 11.52
C ASP A 16 3.65 -4.98 12.65
N THR A 17 4.57 -5.26 13.58
CA THR A 17 4.30 -6.11 14.75
C THR A 17 4.06 -5.30 16.02
N VAL A 18 4.33 -3.99 15.97
CA VAL A 18 4.15 -3.05 17.09
C VAL A 18 3.57 -1.72 16.59
N ALA A 19 2.87 -1.03 17.48
CA ALA A 19 2.24 0.27 17.16
C ALA A 19 3.23 1.44 17.15
N ASP A 20 4.41 1.30 17.78
CA ASP A 20 5.45 2.33 17.78
C ASP A 20 6.00 2.52 16.36
N LEU A 21 5.76 3.71 15.80
CA LEU A 21 6.09 4.05 14.42
C LEU A 21 7.60 4.03 14.15
N GLU A 22 8.42 4.48 15.10
CA GLU A 22 9.87 4.48 14.91
C GLU A 22 10.38 3.03 14.92
N LYS A 23 9.89 2.24 15.88
CA LYS A 23 10.28 0.84 16.01
C LYS A 23 9.82 -0.02 14.83
N ASN A 24 8.63 0.22 14.28
CA ASN A 24 8.14 -0.53 13.12
C ASN A 24 8.67 0.01 11.77
N THR A 25 9.16 1.25 11.73
CA THR A 25 9.74 1.84 10.52
C THR A 25 11.23 1.57 10.43
N HIS A 26 12.02 1.93 11.45
CA HIS A 26 13.49 1.81 11.45
C HIS A 26 14.01 0.67 12.33
N GLY A 27 13.20 0.17 13.26
CA GLY A 27 13.59 -0.90 14.19
C GLY A 27 13.19 -2.31 13.76
N ASP A 28 13.08 -3.19 14.76
CA ASP A 28 12.71 -4.60 14.68
C ASP A 28 11.20 -4.85 14.81
N GLY A 29 10.39 -3.79 14.83
CA GLY A 29 8.93 -3.83 14.99
C GLY A 29 8.16 -4.30 13.75
N LYS A 30 8.71 -5.24 13.00
CA LYS A 30 8.18 -5.77 11.73
C LYS A 30 8.40 -7.26 11.61
N GLU A 31 7.60 -7.92 10.79
CA GLU A 31 7.81 -9.33 10.45
C GLU A 31 9.19 -9.55 9.79
N PRO A 32 9.79 -10.75 9.95
CA PRO A 32 11.04 -11.07 9.27
C PRO A 32 10.84 -11.19 7.76
N GLY A 33 11.82 -10.71 6.99
CA GLY A 33 11.82 -10.78 5.52
C GLY A 33 11.45 -9.46 4.86
N GLY A 34 10.69 -9.54 3.78
CA GLY A 34 10.32 -8.39 2.96
C GLY A 34 11.45 -7.86 2.08
N ILE A 35 11.13 -6.87 1.25
CA ILE A 35 12.08 -6.17 0.40
C ILE A 35 11.88 -4.66 0.53
N GLU A 36 12.98 -3.93 0.64
CA GLU A 36 13.00 -2.46 0.59
C GLU A 36 13.52 -2.02 -0.77
N ILE A 37 12.80 -1.10 -1.40
CA ILE A 37 13.14 -0.53 -2.70
C ILE A 37 13.17 0.98 -2.55
N GLU A 38 14.24 1.61 -3.01
CA GLU A 38 14.27 3.05 -3.24
C GLU A 38 13.43 3.36 -4.48
N ALA A 39 12.30 4.00 -4.26
CA ALA A 39 11.33 4.34 -5.28
C ALA A 39 11.51 5.80 -5.72
N ASN A 40 11.50 6.03 -7.02
CA ASN A 40 11.74 7.31 -7.68
C ASN A 40 10.50 7.77 -8.44
N ALA A 41 10.40 9.07 -8.70
CA ALA A 41 9.35 9.61 -9.55
C ALA A 41 9.29 8.88 -10.91
N GLY A 42 8.10 8.43 -11.27
CA GLY A 42 7.84 7.62 -12.47
C GLY A 42 7.77 6.12 -12.23
N ASP A 43 8.24 5.61 -11.08
CA ASP A 43 8.15 4.19 -10.77
C ASP A 43 6.71 3.71 -10.59
N VAL A 44 6.43 2.52 -11.13
CA VAL A 44 5.11 1.88 -11.08
C VAL A 44 5.25 0.49 -10.45
N PHE A 45 4.51 0.28 -9.36
CA PHE A 45 4.46 -0.97 -8.64
C PHE A 45 3.07 -1.61 -8.77
N VAL A 46 3.03 -2.88 -9.15
CA VAL A 46 1.85 -3.71 -9.01
C VAL A 46 1.80 -4.22 -7.57
N LEU A 47 0.70 -3.93 -6.86
CA LEU A 47 0.49 -4.40 -5.49
C LEU A 47 -0.57 -5.52 -5.51
N PRO A 48 -0.17 -6.80 -5.40
CA PRO A 48 -1.11 -7.89 -5.27
C PRO A 48 -2.02 -7.70 -4.06
N ALA A 49 -3.26 -8.20 -4.16
CA ALA A 49 -4.19 -8.18 -3.04
C ALA A 49 -3.59 -8.93 -1.84
N GLY A 50 -3.70 -8.33 -0.65
CA GLY A 50 -3.14 -8.88 0.60
C GLY A 50 -1.66 -8.57 0.84
N LEU A 51 -0.96 -7.88 -0.07
CA LEU A 51 0.42 -7.47 0.14
C LEU A 51 0.50 -6.30 1.15
N ALA A 52 1.19 -6.53 2.28
CA ALA A 52 1.59 -5.47 3.19
C ALA A 52 2.66 -4.57 2.54
N HIS A 53 2.52 -3.25 2.67
CA HIS A 53 3.53 -2.30 2.21
C HIS A 53 3.58 -1.05 3.09
N LYS A 54 4.75 -0.42 3.17
CA LYS A 54 4.99 0.83 3.91
C LYS A 54 5.96 1.71 3.13
N ALA A 55 5.63 2.99 2.97
CA ALA A 55 6.54 4.00 2.44
C ALA A 55 7.07 4.89 3.58
N PHE A 56 8.38 5.12 3.62
CA PHE A 56 9.08 5.93 4.63
C PHE A 56 10.34 6.58 4.05
N ASP A 57 11.02 7.44 4.81
CA ASP A 57 12.21 8.19 4.39
C ASP A 57 12.04 8.93 3.05
N THR A 58 10.99 9.74 2.95
CA THR A 58 10.67 10.49 1.74
C THR A 58 11.58 11.72 1.59
N LEU A 59 12.13 11.95 0.39
CA LEU A 59 12.95 13.12 0.06
C LEU A 59 12.44 13.83 -1.21
N PRO A 60 12.21 15.16 -1.19
CA PRO A 60 12.31 16.04 -0.03
C PRO A 60 11.21 15.73 0.99
N SER A 61 11.47 16.06 2.25
CA SER A 61 10.52 15.95 3.36
C SER A 61 9.46 17.05 3.24
N GLU A 62 8.63 17.00 2.20
CA GLU A 62 7.47 17.88 2.04
C GLU A 62 6.33 17.40 2.94
N SER A 63 5.53 18.35 3.44
CA SER A 63 4.32 18.00 4.16
C SER A 63 3.29 17.39 3.20
N PHE A 64 2.66 16.30 3.64
CA PHE A 64 1.62 15.62 2.87
C PHE A 64 0.51 16.61 2.46
N ARG A 65 0.13 16.58 1.19
CA ARG A 65 -1.02 17.33 0.66
C ARG A 65 -2.01 16.34 0.06
N LEU A 66 -3.30 16.61 0.29
CA LEU A 66 -4.35 15.84 -0.34
C LEU A 66 -4.37 16.14 -1.85
N LEU A 67 -4.42 15.09 -2.68
CA LEU A 67 -4.57 15.19 -4.14
C LEU A 67 -5.97 15.68 -4.56
N THR A 68 -6.87 15.88 -3.59
CA THR A 68 -8.20 16.47 -3.74
C THR A 68 -8.39 17.54 -2.66
N PRO A 69 -8.90 18.74 -2.99
CA PRO A 69 -9.25 19.75 -1.99
C PRO A 69 -10.33 19.19 -1.05
N GLY A 70 -10.22 19.39 0.26
CA GLY A 70 -11.21 18.92 1.25
C GLY A 70 -10.64 17.95 2.29
N GLU A 71 -11.49 17.13 2.91
CA GLU A 71 -11.15 16.19 4.00
C GLU A 71 -11.11 14.71 3.54
N ALA A 72 -10.67 14.44 2.30
CA ALA A 72 -10.74 13.12 1.65
C ALA A 72 -12.17 12.57 1.40
N LYS A 73 -13.21 13.32 1.75
CA LYS A 73 -14.64 13.01 1.49
C LYS A 73 -15.25 13.91 0.42
N GLY A 74 -14.71 13.83 -0.79
CA GLY A 74 -15.15 14.65 -1.93
C GLY A 74 -14.46 16.01 -2.01
N ILE A 75 -14.74 16.74 -3.09
CA ILE A 75 -14.11 18.03 -3.41
C ILE A 75 -15.00 19.16 -2.93
N ALA A 76 -14.60 19.81 -1.85
CA ALA A 76 -15.35 20.93 -1.25
C ALA A 76 -15.11 22.23 -2.04
N ALA A 77 -15.65 22.31 -3.25
CA ALA A 77 -15.58 23.49 -4.10
C ALA A 77 -16.88 23.71 -4.88
N GLU A 78 -17.29 24.98 -5.07
CA GLU A 78 -18.43 25.34 -5.93
C GLU A 78 -18.17 24.97 -7.40
N ASP A 79 -16.93 25.14 -7.87
CA ASP A 79 -16.47 24.70 -9.19
C ASP A 79 -15.36 23.66 -9.04
N VAL A 80 -15.78 22.40 -9.09
CA VAL A 80 -14.89 21.23 -8.96
C VAL A 80 -13.84 21.17 -10.07
N GLY A 81 -14.21 21.55 -11.30
CA GLY A 81 -13.32 21.44 -12.46
C GLY A 81 -12.17 22.45 -12.39
N LYS A 82 -12.46 23.68 -11.98
CA LYS A 82 -11.43 24.69 -11.73
C LYS A 82 -10.55 24.30 -10.54
N ALA A 83 -11.16 23.86 -9.44
CA ALA A 83 -10.45 23.46 -8.24
C ALA A 83 -9.46 22.31 -8.50
N LEU A 84 -9.81 21.34 -9.35
CA LEU A 84 -8.90 20.27 -9.75
C LEU A 84 -7.75 20.73 -10.66
N ASN A 85 -8.03 21.64 -11.61
CA ASN A 85 -7.01 22.15 -12.54
C ASN A 85 -5.94 23.02 -11.85
N GLU A 86 -6.28 23.66 -10.73
CA GLU A 86 -5.37 24.52 -9.98
C GLU A 86 -4.55 23.76 -8.92
N ILE A 87 -4.80 22.45 -8.74
CA ILE A 87 -4.00 21.62 -7.84
C ILE A 87 -2.59 21.52 -8.40
N GLN A 88 -1.64 22.06 -7.67
CA GLN A 88 -0.25 21.68 -7.87
C GLN A 88 -0.10 20.21 -7.50
N LEU A 89 0.22 19.39 -8.50
CA LEU A 89 0.53 17.97 -8.33
C LEU A 89 1.87 17.85 -7.59
N SER A 90 1.81 17.97 -6.27
CA SER A 90 2.93 17.70 -5.37
C SER A 90 2.41 16.97 -4.13
N GLY A 91 3.13 15.93 -3.70
CA GLY A 91 2.80 15.15 -2.51
C GLY A 91 2.28 13.73 -2.79
N ARG A 92 2.31 12.91 -1.72
CA ARG A 92 1.87 11.51 -1.70
C ARG A 92 0.54 11.37 -0.96
N ALA A 93 -0.24 10.34 -1.28
CA ALA A 93 -1.44 9.98 -0.51
C ALA A 93 -1.05 9.50 0.91
N TYR A 94 -1.92 9.72 1.90
CA TYR A 94 -1.81 9.36 3.34
C TYR A 94 -1.23 10.44 4.31
N PRO A 95 -1.90 11.59 4.50
CA PRO A 95 -1.67 12.52 5.60
C PRO A 95 -1.95 11.90 6.98
N GLN A 96 -1.03 12.17 7.90
CA GLN A 96 -1.12 11.85 9.33
C GLN A 96 -2.26 12.66 9.99
N GLY A 97 -3.13 11.99 10.75
CA GLY A 97 -4.23 12.64 11.48
C GLY A 97 -5.54 12.85 10.69
N SER A 98 -5.56 12.54 9.39
CA SER A 98 -6.81 12.50 8.63
C SER A 98 -7.60 11.24 8.96
N LYS A 99 -8.91 11.38 9.17
CA LYS A 99 -9.84 10.24 9.20
C LYS A 99 -10.04 9.77 7.77
N TRP A 100 -9.19 8.86 7.33
CA TRP A 100 -9.44 8.08 6.13
C TRP A 100 -10.59 7.12 6.44
N ASP A 101 -11.76 7.41 5.88
CA ASP A 101 -12.76 6.41 5.60
C ASP A 101 -12.24 5.50 4.49
N PHE A 102 -11.26 4.66 4.84
CA PHE A 102 -11.45 3.28 4.45
C PHE A 102 -12.82 2.93 5.01
N GLU A 103 -13.76 2.61 4.14
CA GLU A 103 -14.91 1.82 4.53
C GLU A 103 -14.31 0.65 5.31
N GLN A 104 -14.40 0.72 6.65
CA GLN A 104 -14.02 -0.39 7.51
C GLN A 104 -15.06 -1.44 7.17
N ALA A 105 -14.67 -2.25 6.19
CA ALA A 105 -15.42 -3.14 5.34
C ALA A 105 -16.33 -2.54 4.26
N ALA A 106 -16.21 -3.17 3.10
CA ALA A 106 -17.29 -3.35 2.16
C ALA A 106 -18.52 -4.01 2.84
N GLU A 107 -19.66 -4.01 2.16
CA GLU A 107 -20.92 -4.63 2.61
C GLU A 107 -20.77 -6.09 3.14
N ASP A 108 -19.67 -6.77 2.80
CA ASP A 108 -19.33 -8.15 3.20
C ASP A 108 -18.53 -8.26 4.52
N HIS A 109 -18.81 -7.41 5.53
CA HIS A 109 -18.27 -7.53 6.89
C HIS A 109 -18.28 -9.00 7.36
N GLY A 110 -17.10 -9.55 7.65
CA GLY A 110 -16.94 -10.91 8.20
C GLY A 110 -16.70 -12.04 7.19
N GLN A 111 -16.64 -11.75 5.89
CA GLN A 111 -16.33 -12.77 4.86
C GLN A 111 -14.91 -12.70 4.32
N PHE A 112 -13.96 -12.14 5.09
CA PHE A 112 -12.54 -12.07 4.71
C PHE A 112 -11.97 -13.46 4.39
N GLU A 113 -12.45 -14.51 5.06
CA GLU A 113 -12.09 -15.89 4.75
C GLU A 113 -12.38 -16.27 3.29
N LYS A 114 -13.40 -15.70 2.63
CA LYS A 114 -13.65 -15.97 1.21
C LYS A 114 -12.56 -15.37 0.32
N SER A 115 -12.10 -14.17 0.63
CA SER A 115 -11.02 -13.49 -0.09
C SER A 115 -9.66 -14.15 0.17
N TRP A 116 -9.45 -14.69 1.38
CA TRP A 116 -8.24 -15.42 1.73
C TRP A 116 -8.21 -16.87 1.24
N ASN A 117 -9.38 -17.50 1.07
CA ASN A 117 -9.50 -18.85 0.52
C ASN A 117 -9.66 -18.86 -1.01
N VAL A 118 -9.36 -17.76 -1.72
CA VAL A 118 -9.34 -17.76 -3.19
C VAL A 118 -8.30 -18.79 -3.65
N PRO A 119 -8.70 -19.80 -4.45
CA PRO A 119 -7.77 -20.83 -4.91
C PRO A 119 -6.62 -20.21 -5.69
N ARG A 120 -5.40 -20.67 -5.42
CA ARG A 120 -4.23 -20.29 -6.21
C ARG A 120 -4.50 -20.60 -7.68
N ARG A 121 -4.39 -19.59 -8.54
CA ARG A 121 -4.58 -19.79 -9.98
C ARG A 121 -3.43 -20.63 -10.53
N ALA A 122 -3.74 -21.49 -11.50
CA ALA A 122 -2.75 -22.34 -12.17
C ALA A 122 -1.77 -21.56 -13.05
N ARG A 123 -2.03 -20.28 -13.31
CA ARG A 123 -1.19 -19.40 -14.13
C ARG A 123 -1.10 -18.01 -13.52
N ASP A 124 0.12 -17.51 -13.46
CA ASP A 124 0.49 -16.12 -13.26
C ASP A 124 0.03 -15.27 -14.46
N PRO A 125 -0.54 -14.08 -14.23
CA PRO A 125 -1.04 -13.23 -15.31
C PRO A 125 0.05 -12.64 -16.21
N VAL A 126 1.31 -12.64 -15.80
CA VAL A 126 2.45 -12.07 -16.52
C VAL A 126 3.34 -13.17 -17.09
N LEU A 127 3.69 -14.17 -16.28
CA LEU A 127 4.69 -15.20 -16.56
C LEU A 127 4.08 -16.60 -16.78
N GLY A 128 2.75 -16.73 -16.79
CA GLY A 128 2.09 -18.01 -17.06
C GLY A 128 2.38 -19.04 -15.97
N ASP A 129 2.97 -20.18 -16.31
CA ASP A 129 3.30 -21.27 -15.38
C ASP A 129 4.77 -21.26 -14.93
N ALA A 130 5.52 -20.19 -15.22
CA ALA A 130 6.91 -20.06 -14.81
C ALA A 130 7.08 -20.05 -13.27
N VAL A 131 8.13 -20.72 -12.79
CA VAL A 131 8.45 -20.86 -11.36
C VAL A 131 8.89 -19.53 -10.75
N GLU A 132 9.44 -18.63 -11.57
CA GLU A 132 9.87 -17.30 -11.17
C GLU A 132 8.69 -16.37 -10.86
N GLY A 133 7.49 -16.69 -11.37
CA GLY A 133 6.27 -15.92 -11.17
C GLY A 133 5.49 -16.28 -9.90
N LEU A 134 4.27 -15.75 -9.77
CA LEU A 134 3.41 -16.01 -8.60
C LEU A 134 3.16 -17.50 -8.38
N CYS A 135 3.21 -18.33 -9.43
CA CYS A 135 3.05 -19.79 -9.38
C CYS A 135 4.19 -20.57 -8.72
N GLY A 136 5.40 -20.00 -8.58
CA GLY A 136 6.47 -20.62 -7.77
C GLY A 136 6.84 -19.80 -6.52
N GLN A 137 6.63 -18.48 -6.54
CA GLN A 137 6.95 -17.60 -5.41
C GLN A 137 5.92 -17.69 -4.26
N TRP A 138 4.64 -17.87 -4.58
CA TRP A 138 3.56 -17.93 -3.58
C TRP A 138 3.50 -19.31 -2.91
N ASN A 139 4.48 -19.60 -2.04
CA ASN A 139 4.52 -20.85 -1.28
C ASN A 139 3.39 -20.92 -0.24
N ASP A 140 2.85 -22.12 -0.04
CA ASP A 140 1.66 -22.38 0.78
C ASP A 140 1.72 -21.69 2.16
N ALA A 141 0.64 -21.01 2.52
CA ALA A 141 0.37 -20.44 3.85
C ALA A 141 0.31 -21.50 4.98
N SER A 142 0.71 -22.75 4.72
CA SER A 142 1.05 -23.72 5.76
C SER A 142 2.13 -23.21 6.74
N VAL A 143 2.88 -22.17 6.37
CA VAL A 143 3.81 -21.46 7.26
C VAL A 143 3.10 -20.57 8.30
N PHE A 144 1.84 -20.17 8.08
CA PHE A 144 1.06 -19.35 9.02
C PHE A 144 0.21 -20.17 10.01
N LYS A 145 0.25 -21.51 9.96
CA LYS A 145 -0.34 -22.37 11.00
C LYS A 145 0.56 -22.44 12.23
N GLY A 146 0.70 -21.33 12.94
CA GLY A 146 1.42 -21.30 14.20
C GLY A 146 1.38 -19.94 14.89
N ARG A 147 0.49 -19.84 15.90
CA ARG A 147 0.33 -18.76 16.90
C ARG A 147 -0.71 -17.68 16.54
N LEU A 148 -1.97 -18.05 16.73
CA LEU A 148 -2.86 -17.23 17.56
C LEU A 148 -2.64 -17.61 19.04
#